data_AF-A0AAJ1FG26-F1
#
_entry.id   AF-A0AAJ1FG26-F1
#
_cell.length_a   1.000
_cell.length_b   1.000
_cell.length_c   1.000
_cell.angle_alpha   90.00
_cell.angle_beta   90.00
_cell.angle_gamma   90.00
#
_symmetry.space_group_name_H-M   'P 1'
#
loop_
_entity.id
_entity.type
_entity.pdbx_description
1 polymer ?
#
loop_
_entity_poly.entity_id
_entity_poly.type
_entity_poly.pdbx_seq_one_letter_code
_entity_poly.pdbx_strand_id
1 'polypeptide(L)'
;MIRNPEIQFASADAIAAFQEERLRDEVAYLYENSPYYRRMFDGCGMQPGDIRTADDLRHLPVTTKTDLQLHPGEFVCVPRHRIIDYVTTSGTLGDPVTFALTEEDLGRLAYNEAVSFTTAGCTGEDILQLMTTIDRRFMAGLAYFMGARELGCGVIRVGNGIPELQWDTIRRIGPTGCIVVPSFLIKLVGYAQEHGIDYRRSSLRRAICIGEALRDTDFSNNTLGAKITELWPELELFSTYASTEMQTSVTECGHHCGGHVPADMLLVELLDEQNNPVPEGQEGEVVITTLGVRGMPLLRFKTGDICIARTGRCACGRTTMRLSSVIGRRGQMIKFKGTTLYPPALYDVLENIPGVNNYIIEVFTGSLGTDQIVLRIGSTRRDEAFEKEIKDTFRSKVRVAPEVVFEPVEYIAKKQMPQMSRKQIKFVDLREQTK
;
A
#
# COMPACT_ATOMS: atom_id res chain seq x y z
N MET A 1 -12.30 0.24 21.98
CA MET A 1 -10.98 0.57 21.41
C MET A 1 -10.35 1.68 22.24
N ILE A 2 -9.05 1.56 22.56
CA ILE A 2 -8.31 2.59 23.31
C ILE A 2 -7.60 3.48 22.30
N ARG A 3 -8.08 4.72 22.12
CA ARG A 3 -7.41 5.75 21.31
C ARG A 3 -6.29 6.36 22.14
N ASN A 4 -5.06 6.35 21.62
CA ASN A 4 -3.94 7.00 22.31
C ASN A 4 -3.00 7.66 21.30
N PRO A 5 -3.41 8.78 20.67
CA PRO A 5 -2.61 9.41 19.64
C PRO A 5 -1.28 9.95 20.18
N GLU A 6 -1.16 10.21 21.48
CA GLU A 6 0.07 10.70 22.11
C GLU A 6 1.14 9.61 22.26
N ILE A 7 0.78 8.32 22.21
CA ILE A 7 1.73 7.22 22.36
C ILE A 7 2.85 7.28 21.31
N GLN A 8 2.57 7.85 20.14
CA GLN A 8 3.53 7.97 19.05
C GLN A 8 4.74 8.87 19.39
N PHE A 9 4.64 9.70 20.43
CA PHE A 9 5.71 10.57 20.93
C PHE A 9 6.38 10.04 22.21
N ALA A 10 5.90 8.93 22.77
CA ALA A 10 6.49 8.32 23.95
C ALA A 10 7.85 7.66 23.65
N SER A 11 8.53 7.16 24.69
CA SER A 11 9.74 6.36 24.52
C SER A 11 9.44 5.01 23.84
N ALA A 12 10.46 4.40 23.24
CA ALA A 12 10.32 3.07 22.65
C ALA A 12 9.81 2.03 23.67
N ASP A 13 10.32 2.06 24.90
CA ASP A 13 9.88 1.16 25.99
C ASP A 13 8.41 1.39 26.37
N ALA A 14 7.95 2.64 26.40
CA ALA A 14 6.56 2.96 26.70
C ALA A 14 5.62 2.51 25.57
N ILE A 15 6.05 2.67 24.30
CA ILE A 15 5.34 2.15 23.15
C ILE A 15 5.24 0.61 23.22
N ALA A 16 6.36 -0.07 23.49
CA ALA A 16 6.40 -1.52 23.60
C ALA A 16 5.48 -2.01 24.73
N ALA A 17 5.58 -1.45 25.93
CA ALA A 17 4.72 -1.83 27.06
C ALA A 17 3.22 -1.64 26.75
N PHE A 18 2.85 -0.54 26.07
CA PHE A 18 1.49 -0.31 25.63
C PHE A 18 1.03 -1.37 24.61
N GLN A 19 1.87 -1.66 23.60
CA GLN A 19 1.56 -2.66 22.59
C GLN A 19 1.44 -4.07 23.17
N GLU A 20 2.28 -4.44 24.13
CA GLU A 20 2.25 -5.74 24.81
C GLU A 20 1.00 -5.90 25.70
N GLU A 21 0.55 -4.84 26.35
CA GLU A 21 -0.75 -4.82 27.02
C GLU A 21 -1.90 -5.05 26.04
N ARG A 22 -1.87 -4.36 24.89
CA ARG A 22 -2.91 -4.51 23.87
C ARG A 22 -2.86 -5.83 23.12
N LEU A 23 -1.68 -6.38 22.93
CA LEU A 23 -1.48 -7.68 22.32
C LEU A 23 -2.13 -8.79 23.15
N ARG A 24 -1.98 -8.76 24.48
CA ARG A 24 -2.59 -9.73 25.38
C ARG A 24 -4.11 -9.73 25.28
N ASP A 25 -4.73 -8.54 25.26
CA ASP A 25 -6.18 -8.42 25.05
C ASP A 25 -6.61 -8.96 23.69
N GLU A 26 -5.86 -8.63 22.64
CA GLU A 26 -6.20 -9.00 21.28
C GLU A 26 -6.09 -10.51 21.07
N VAL A 27 -5.03 -11.14 21.59
CA VAL A 27 -4.84 -12.60 21.54
C VAL A 27 -5.93 -13.33 22.30
N ALA A 28 -6.31 -12.86 23.50
CA ALA A 28 -7.44 -13.41 24.24
C ALA A 28 -8.76 -13.29 23.45
N TYR A 29 -9.01 -12.10 22.88
CA TYR A 29 -10.20 -11.87 22.05
C TYR A 29 -10.27 -12.80 20.84
N LEU A 30 -9.16 -12.98 20.12
CA LEU A 30 -9.07 -13.86 18.97
C LEU A 30 -9.33 -15.32 19.33
N TYR A 31 -8.72 -15.82 20.41
CA TYR A 31 -8.93 -17.19 20.88
C TYR A 31 -10.38 -17.47 21.28
N GLU A 32 -11.01 -16.51 21.94
CA GLU A 32 -12.41 -16.62 22.37
C GLU A 32 -13.40 -16.53 21.21
N ASN A 33 -13.13 -15.68 20.20
CA ASN A 33 -14.15 -15.28 19.23
C ASN A 33 -13.92 -15.77 17.80
N SER A 34 -12.70 -16.19 17.43
CA SER A 34 -12.40 -16.76 16.11
C SER A 34 -12.20 -18.27 16.17
N PRO A 35 -13.05 -19.07 15.49
CA PRO A 35 -12.81 -20.50 15.33
C PRO A 35 -11.46 -20.83 14.68
N TYR A 36 -10.97 -20.00 13.75
CA TYR A 36 -9.67 -20.21 13.12
C TYR A 36 -8.53 -20.07 14.11
N TYR A 37 -8.46 -18.93 14.83
CA TYR A 37 -7.37 -18.71 15.79
C TYR A 37 -7.44 -19.65 16.98
N ARG A 38 -8.62 -20.01 17.47
CA ARG A 38 -8.73 -21.03 18.52
C ARG A 38 -8.06 -22.34 18.12
N ARG A 39 -8.36 -22.85 16.91
CA ARG A 39 -7.71 -24.06 16.40
C ARG A 39 -6.22 -23.90 16.17
N MET A 40 -5.76 -22.71 15.74
CA MET A 40 -4.33 -22.42 15.59
C MET A 40 -3.61 -22.58 16.95
N PHE A 41 -4.11 -21.93 17.99
CA PHE A 41 -3.57 -22.02 19.36
C PHE A 41 -3.62 -23.44 19.91
N ASP A 42 -4.77 -24.11 19.82
CA ASP A 42 -4.92 -25.49 20.29
C ASP A 42 -3.99 -26.45 19.51
N GLY A 43 -3.80 -26.22 18.21
CA GLY A 43 -2.94 -27.01 17.33
C GLY A 43 -1.45 -26.87 17.62
N CYS A 44 -0.99 -25.72 18.11
CA CYS A 44 0.37 -25.54 18.61
C CYS A 44 0.53 -25.80 20.12
N GLY A 45 -0.54 -26.22 20.80
CA GLY A 45 -0.52 -26.50 22.24
C GLY A 45 -0.29 -25.26 23.10
N MET A 46 -0.65 -24.08 22.60
CA MET A 46 -0.48 -22.80 23.29
C MET A 46 -1.80 -22.28 23.84
N GLN A 47 -1.71 -21.43 24.86
CA GLN A 47 -2.84 -20.69 25.42
C GLN A 47 -2.60 -19.18 25.25
N PRO A 48 -3.66 -18.35 25.24
CA PRO A 48 -3.51 -16.90 25.13
C PRO A 48 -2.54 -16.28 26.13
N GLY A 49 -2.51 -16.80 27.37
CA GLY A 49 -1.63 -16.31 28.44
C GLY A 49 -0.13 -16.60 28.26
N ASP A 50 0.23 -17.42 27.27
CA ASP A 50 1.62 -17.69 26.88
C ASP A 50 2.21 -16.56 26.01
N ILE A 51 1.36 -15.71 25.42
CA ILE A 51 1.78 -14.54 24.63
C ILE A 51 1.74 -13.31 25.52
N ARG A 52 2.91 -12.82 25.94
CA ARG A 52 3.02 -11.66 26.86
C ARG A 52 3.70 -10.47 26.21
N THR A 53 4.64 -10.75 25.31
CA THR A 53 5.46 -9.78 24.60
C THR A 53 5.28 -9.93 23.09
N ALA A 54 5.75 -8.94 22.33
CA ALA A 54 5.79 -9.05 20.88
C ALA A 54 6.70 -10.18 20.39
N ASP A 55 7.77 -10.53 21.12
CA ASP A 55 8.68 -11.61 20.72
C ASP A 55 8.02 -13.00 20.82
N ASP A 56 7.10 -13.19 21.78
CA ASP A 56 6.39 -14.46 21.97
C ASP A 56 5.55 -14.86 20.74
N LEU A 57 5.18 -13.89 19.90
CA LEU A 57 4.47 -14.14 18.64
C LEU A 57 5.22 -15.10 17.71
N ARG A 58 6.55 -15.16 17.79
CA ARG A 58 7.37 -16.08 17.00
C ARG A 58 7.02 -17.55 17.21
N HIS A 59 6.39 -17.90 18.32
CA HIS A 59 5.97 -19.26 18.65
C HIS A 59 4.66 -19.67 17.95
N LEU A 60 3.90 -18.71 17.43
CA LEU A 60 2.70 -18.95 16.66
C LEU A 60 3.00 -19.01 15.16
N PRO A 61 2.29 -19.83 14.39
CA PRO A 61 2.37 -19.77 12.93
C PRO A 61 1.84 -18.42 12.43
N VAL A 62 2.26 -18.06 11.23
CA VAL A 62 1.77 -16.87 10.52
C VAL A 62 0.41 -17.15 9.89
N THR A 63 -0.42 -16.11 9.77
CA THR A 63 -1.67 -16.15 9.00
C THR A 63 -1.41 -15.71 7.57
N THR A 64 -1.90 -16.45 6.58
CA THR A 64 -1.72 -16.12 5.16
C THR A 64 -3.02 -15.73 4.48
N LYS A 65 -2.92 -15.14 3.28
CA LYS A 65 -4.09 -14.87 2.45
C LYS A 65 -4.84 -16.14 2.05
N THR A 66 -4.12 -17.24 1.87
CA THR A 66 -4.71 -18.55 1.55
C THR A 66 -5.60 -19.02 2.70
N ASP A 67 -5.19 -18.82 3.96
CA ASP A 67 -6.02 -19.15 5.12
C ASP A 67 -7.36 -18.40 5.10
N LEU A 68 -7.32 -17.09 4.81
CA LEU A 68 -8.53 -16.27 4.68
C LEU A 68 -9.46 -16.76 3.56
N GLN A 69 -8.90 -17.27 2.46
CA GLN A 69 -9.67 -17.80 1.34
C GLN A 69 -10.29 -19.16 1.64
N LEU A 70 -9.55 -20.04 2.34
CA LEU A 70 -10.02 -21.37 2.72
C LEU A 70 -11.03 -21.34 3.87
N HIS A 71 -10.91 -20.35 4.78
CA HIS A 71 -11.65 -20.28 6.03
C HIS A 71 -12.38 -18.94 6.26
N PRO A 72 -13.05 -18.33 5.26
CA PRO A 72 -13.46 -16.91 5.32
C PRO A 72 -14.43 -16.58 6.47
N GLY A 73 -15.31 -17.52 6.84
CA GLY A 73 -16.26 -17.33 7.94
C GLY A 73 -15.65 -17.49 9.34
N GLU A 74 -14.51 -18.16 9.45
CA GLU A 74 -13.91 -18.52 10.74
C GLU A 74 -13.00 -17.43 11.32
N PHE A 75 -12.72 -16.39 10.54
CA PHE A 75 -12.04 -15.17 10.99
C PHE A 75 -13.01 -14.12 11.55
N VAL A 76 -14.31 -14.25 11.29
CA VAL A 76 -15.31 -13.28 11.76
C VAL A 76 -15.56 -13.51 13.26
N CYS A 77 -15.25 -12.51 14.07
CA CYS A 77 -15.29 -12.59 15.54
C CYS A 77 -16.60 -12.05 16.16
N VAL A 78 -17.57 -11.69 15.32
CA VAL A 78 -18.84 -11.08 15.77
C VAL A 78 -20.05 -11.73 15.11
N PRO A 79 -21.22 -11.74 15.77
CA PRO A 79 -22.45 -12.19 15.13
C PRO A 79 -22.84 -11.26 13.97
N ARG A 80 -23.50 -11.83 12.96
CA ARG A 80 -23.84 -11.14 11.70
C ARG A 80 -24.54 -9.79 11.88
N HIS A 81 -25.39 -9.64 12.89
CA HIS A 81 -26.13 -8.38 13.14
C HIS A 81 -25.25 -7.22 13.62
N ARG A 82 -24.01 -7.49 14.06
CA ARG A 82 -23.04 -6.44 14.42
C ARG A 82 -22.18 -5.99 13.24
N ILE A 83 -22.25 -6.67 12.11
CA ILE A 83 -21.54 -6.30 10.89
C ILE A 83 -22.35 -5.21 10.19
N ILE A 84 -21.71 -4.07 9.92
CA ILE A 84 -22.36 -2.91 9.30
C ILE A 84 -21.86 -2.66 7.87
N ASP A 85 -20.68 -3.14 7.52
CA ASP A 85 -20.09 -2.96 6.19
C ASP A 85 -19.30 -4.20 5.76
N TYR A 86 -19.35 -4.46 4.45
CA TYR A 86 -18.65 -5.57 3.80
C TYR A 86 -17.75 -5.02 2.69
N VAL A 87 -16.45 -5.13 2.91
CA VAL A 87 -15.43 -4.64 1.99
C VAL A 87 -14.69 -5.79 1.34
N THR A 88 -14.14 -5.58 0.14
CA THR A 88 -13.42 -6.64 -0.60
C THR A 88 -12.04 -6.19 -0.98
N THR A 89 -11.05 -7.06 -0.76
CA THR A 89 -9.69 -6.85 -1.24
C THR A 89 -9.66 -6.73 -2.77
N SER A 90 -8.76 -5.91 -3.31
CA SER A 90 -8.52 -5.91 -4.76
C SER A 90 -7.74 -7.17 -5.14
N GLY A 91 -8.40 -8.17 -5.72
CA GLY A 91 -7.76 -9.39 -6.20
C GLY A 91 -6.84 -9.07 -7.39
N THR A 92 -5.55 -9.35 -7.27
CA THR A 92 -4.61 -9.28 -8.41
C THR A 92 -4.34 -10.65 -9.02
N LEU A 93 -4.50 -11.75 -8.26
CA LEU A 93 -4.15 -13.11 -8.71
C LEU A 93 -5.04 -14.24 -8.12
N GLY A 94 -6.23 -13.94 -7.56
CA GLY A 94 -7.13 -14.95 -6.99
C GLY A 94 -8.46 -14.39 -6.47
N ASP A 95 -9.28 -15.26 -5.87
CA ASP A 95 -10.60 -14.88 -5.34
C ASP A 95 -10.49 -13.78 -4.27
N PRO A 96 -11.28 -12.71 -4.38
CA PRO A 96 -11.22 -11.61 -3.44
C PRO A 96 -11.71 -12.04 -2.06
N VAL A 97 -10.91 -11.76 -1.03
CA VAL A 97 -11.33 -11.94 0.37
C VAL A 97 -12.31 -10.82 0.75
N THR A 98 -13.42 -11.20 1.39
CA THR A 98 -14.39 -10.28 1.97
C THR A 98 -14.07 -10.06 3.44
N PHE A 99 -14.04 -8.80 3.86
CA PHE A 99 -13.85 -8.40 5.25
C PHE A 99 -15.16 -7.84 5.80
N ALA A 100 -15.48 -8.24 7.03
CA ALA A 100 -16.63 -7.78 7.78
C ALA A 100 -16.19 -6.70 8.79
N LEU A 101 -16.82 -5.53 8.72
CA LEU A 101 -16.52 -4.40 9.59
C LEU A 101 -17.71 -4.11 10.53
N THR A 102 -17.41 -3.85 11.79
CA THR A 102 -18.36 -3.34 12.79
C THR A 102 -18.36 -1.81 12.83
N GLU A 103 -19.34 -1.23 13.54
CA GLU A 103 -19.37 0.21 13.82
C GLU A 103 -18.08 0.69 14.50
N GLU A 104 -17.54 -0.12 15.42
CA GLU A 104 -16.27 0.18 16.08
C GLU A 104 -15.10 0.18 15.08
N ASP A 105 -15.10 -0.71 14.10
CA ASP A 105 -14.06 -0.78 13.06
C ASP A 105 -14.11 0.44 12.12
N LEU A 106 -15.30 0.92 11.75
CA LEU A 106 -15.40 2.18 10.99
C LEU A 106 -14.95 3.38 11.83
N GLY A 107 -15.30 3.42 13.12
CA GLY A 107 -14.81 4.44 14.05
C GLY A 107 -13.29 4.40 14.26
N ARG A 108 -12.67 3.21 14.12
CA ARG A 108 -11.22 3.04 14.08
C ARG A 108 -10.61 3.60 12.79
N LEU A 109 -11.18 3.29 11.64
CA LEU A 109 -10.72 3.83 10.35
C LEU A 109 -10.78 5.36 10.35
N ALA A 110 -11.87 5.94 10.86
CA ALA A 110 -12.00 7.39 11.00
C ALA A 110 -10.88 7.99 11.88
N TYR A 111 -10.63 7.39 13.05
CA TYR A 111 -9.55 7.81 13.95
C TYR A 111 -8.17 7.69 13.29
N ASN A 112 -7.88 6.55 12.64
CA ASN A 112 -6.61 6.34 11.96
C ASN A 112 -6.35 7.41 10.90
N GLU A 113 -7.34 7.69 10.05
CA GLU A 113 -7.15 8.64 8.97
C GLU A 113 -7.05 10.09 9.48
N ALA A 114 -7.73 10.45 10.58
CA ALA A 114 -7.50 11.73 11.25
C ALA A 114 -6.05 11.85 11.73
N VAL A 115 -5.49 10.82 12.36
CA VAL A 115 -4.08 10.79 12.78
C VAL A 115 -3.13 10.81 11.57
N SER A 116 -3.44 10.09 10.50
CA SER A 116 -2.69 10.14 9.24
C SER A 116 -2.65 11.55 8.65
N PHE A 117 -3.79 12.25 8.62
CA PHE A 117 -3.86 13.61 8.12
C PHE A 117 -3.06 14.59 8.97
N THR A 118 -3.13 14.51 10.30
CA THR A 118 -2.25 15.32 11.16
C THR A 118 -0.77 14.99 10.98
N THR A 119 -0.44 13.72 10.67
CA THR A 119 0.94 13.30 10.36
C THR A 119 1.45 13.93 9.06
N ALA A 120 0.58 14.07 8.07
CA ALA A 120 0.84 14.82 6.83
C ALA A 120 0.72 16.35 6.99
N GLY A 121 0.50 16.85 8.20
CA GLY A 121 0.43 18.29 8.50
C GLY A 121 -0.91 18.95 8.18
N CYS A 122 -1.99 18.18 8.00
CA CYS A 122 -3.34 18.72 7.90
C CYS A 122 -3.89 19.14 9.28
N THR A 123 -4.84 20.07 9.26
CA THR A 123 -5.62 20.51 10.42
C THR A 123 -7.11 20.53 10.08
N GLY A 124 -7.97 20.80 11.07
CA GLY A 124 -9.41 20.98 10.83
C GLY A 124 -9.75 22.17 9.93
N GLU A 125 -8.83 23.09 9.66
CA GLU A 125 -9.03 24.22 8.74
C GLU A 125 -8.87 23.84 7.26
N ASP A 126 -8.28 22.67 6.98
CA ASP A 126 -8.06 22.21 5.62
C ASP A 126 -9.37 21.79 4.93
N ILE A 127 -9.41 21.99 3.61
CA ILE A 127 -10.45 21.45 2.74
C ILE A 127 -9.79 20.40 1.83
N LEU A 128 -10.21 19.15 1.97
CA LEU A 128 -9.62 18.00 1.28
C LEU A 128 -10.50 17.56 0.11
N GLN A 129 -9.93 17.52 -1.10
CA GLN A 129 -10.58 16.94 -2.28
C GLN A 129 -10.24 15.45 -2.40
N LEU A 130 -11.25 14.60 -2.20
CA LEU A 130 -11.14 13.15 -2.36
C LEU A 130 -11.26 12.79 -3.85
N MET A 131 -10.14 12.39 -4.46
CA MET A 131 -10.04 11.97 -5.86
C MET A 131 -10.06 10.43 -6.02
N THR A 132 -10.44 9.72 -4.97
CA THR A 132 -10.52 8.26 -4.92
C THR A 132 -11.96 7.80 -4.83
N THR A 133 -12.23 6.56 -5.27
CA THR A 133 -13.56 5.96 -5.21
C THR A 133 -13.96 5.72 -3.75
N ILE A 134 -15.22 5.98 -3.37
CA ILE A 134 -15.78 5.53 -2.07
C ILE A 134 -16.56 4.22 -2.23
N ASP A 135 -17.26 4.07 -3.35
CA ASP A 135 -18.12 2.91 -3.61
C ASP A 135 -17.34 1.64 -3.99
N ARG A 136 -18.07 0.63 -4.47
CA ARG A 136 -17.52 -0.65 -4.94
C ARG A 136 -16.81 -1.44 -3.85
N ARG A 137 -17.23 -1.30 -2.58
CA ARG A 137 -16.66 -2.04 -1.44
C ARG A 137 -15.17 -1.72 -1.25
N PHE A 138 -14.75 -0.49 -1.57
CA PHE A 138 -13.38 -0.03 -1.45
C PHE A 138 -13.21 0.76 -0.15
N MET A 139 -12.49 0.17 0.81
CA MET A 139 -12.35 0.70 2.16
C MET A 139 -11.73 2.10 2.22
N ALA A 140 -10.65 2.35 1.47
CA ALA A 140 -9.82 3.52 1.68
C ALA A 140 -10.57 4.84 1.42
N GLY A 141 -11.37 4.94 0.35
CA GLY A 141 -12.13 6.16 0.09
C GLY A 141 -13.12 6.49 1.20
N LEU A 142 -13.80 5.48 1.75
CA LEU A 142 -14.69 5.65 2.89
C LEU A 142 -13.90 6.07 4.15
N ALA A 143 -12.78 5.41 4.43
CA ALA A 143 -11.91 5.72 5.56
C ALA A 143 -11.43 7.17 5.51
N TYR A 144 -10.91 7.64 4.37
CA TYR A 144 -10.47 9.03 4.21
C TYR A 144 -11.60 10.04 4.40
N PHE A 145 -12.79 9.77 3.87
CA PHE A 145 -13.94 10.62 4.09
C PHE A 145 -14.31 10.72 5.57
N MET A 146 -14.33 9.59 6.28
CA MET A 146 -14.62 9.56 7.71
C MET A 146 -13.53 10.25 8.53
N GLY A 147 -12.25 10.02 8.23
CA GLY A 147 -11.13 10.65 8.93
C GLY A 147 -11.04 12.15 8.72
N ALA A 148 -11.42 12.65 7.54
CA ALA A 148 -11.43 14.08 7.26
C ALA A 148 -12.48 14.75 8.14
N ARG A 149 -13.65 14.12 8.28
CA ARG A 149 -14.70 14.58 9.20
C ARG A 149 -14.30 14.47 10.66
N GLU A 150 -13.64 13.40 11.06
CA GLU A 150 -13.14 13.19 12.42
C GLU A 150 -12.12 14.27 12.81
N LEU A 151 -11.24 14.67 11.88
CA LEU A 151 -10.29 15.77 12.08
C LEU A 151 -10.95 17.17 12.06
N GLY A 152 -12.15 17.27 11.49
CA GLY A 152 -12.89 18.54 11.32
C GLY A 152 -12.66 19.24 9.98
N CYS A 153 -11.96 18.62 9.03
CA CYS A 153 -11.73 19.17 7.70
C CYS A 153 -13.02 19.31 6.89
N GLY A 154 -13.06 20.30 6.00
CA GLY A 154 -13.97 20.26 4.86
C GLY A 154 -13.57 19.11 3.92
N VAL A 155 -14.55 18.41 3.32
CA VAL A 155 -14.25 17.31 2.39
C VAL A 155 -15.13 17.37 1.15
N ILE A 156 -14.50 17.29 -0.03
CA ILE A 156 -15.18 17.30 -1.33
C ILE A 156 -15.02 15.93 -1.98
N ARG A 157 -16.13 15.23 -2.17
CA ARG A 157 -16.15 13.86 -2.71
C ARG A 157 -16.32 13.86 -4.23
N VAL A 158 -15.28 14.26 -4.95
CA VAL A 158 -15.33 14.30 -6.43
C VAL A 158 -15.23 12.89 -7.01
N GLY A 159 -14.48 12.00 -6.37
CA GLY A 159 -14.22 10.66 -6.89
C GLY A 159 -13.12 10.64 -7.95
N ASN A 160 -12.95 9.49 -8.60
CA ASN A 160 -11.82 9.23 -9.49
C ASN A 160 -12.05 9.65 -10.96
N GLY A 161 -10.99 10.11 -11.62
CA GLY A 161 -10.83 9.91 -13.07
C GLY A 161 -11.41 10.94 -14.05
N ILE A 162 -11.85 12.13 -13.60
CA ILE A 162 -12.37 13.19 -14.51
C ILE A 162 -11.64 14.52 -14.26
N PRO A 163 -10.50 14.80 -14.92
CA PRO A 163 -9.69 16.00 -14.67
C PRO A 163 -10.45 17.33 -14.78
N GLU A 164 -11.36 17.46 -15.74
CA GLU A 164 -12.25 18.62 -15.90
C GLU A 164 -13.03 18.92 -14.61
N LEU A 165 -13.70 17.90 -14.07
CA LEU A 165 -14.49 18.02 -12.84
C LEU A 165 -13.62 18.32 -11.63
N GLN A 166 -12.41 17.76 -11.57
CA GLN A 166 -11.45 18.07 -10.51
C GLN A 166 -11.08 19.55 -10.53
N TRP A 167 -10.75 20.11 -11.71
CA TRP A 167 -10.37 21.51 -11.84
C TRP A 167 -11.52 22.48 -11.63
N ASP A 168 -12.73 22.17 -12.10
CA ASP A 168 -13.91 22.99 -11.80
C ASP A 168 -14.15 23.08 -10.28
N THR A 169 -14.01 21.96 -9.58
CA THR A 169 -14.12 21.91 -8.12
C THR A 169 -13.01 22.71 -7.44
N ILE A 170 -11.75 22.54 -7.86
CA ILE A 170 -10.61 23.26 -7.31
C ILE A 170 -10.82 24.78 -7.45
N ARG A 171 -11.29 25.23 -8.61
CA ARG A 171 -11.58 26.64 -8.88
C ARG A 171 -12.72 27.20 -8.05
N ARG A 172 -13.78 26.41 -7.80
CA ARG A 172 -14.99 26.89 -7.10
C ARG A 172 -14.85 26.91 -5.59
N ILE A 173 -14.21 25.89 -5.02
CA ILE A 173 -14.20 25.65 -3.57
C ILE A 173 -12.83 25.98 -2.96
N GLY A 174 -11.74 25.86 -3.74
CA GLY A 174 -10.39 26.13 -3.26
C GLY A 174 -9.89 25.13 -2.20
N PRO A 175 -9.90 23.80 -2.47
CA PRO A 175 -9.34 22.81 -1.56
C PRO A 175 -7.85 23.06 -1.33
N THR A 176 -7.39 22.90 -0.08
CA THR A 176 -5.99 23.07 0.33
C THR A 176 -5.18 21.80 0.14
N GLY A 177 -5.83 20.63 0.17
CA GLY A 177 -5.21 19.35 -0.09
C GLY A 177 -6.09 18.38 -0.89
N CYS A 178 -5.48 17.30 -1.37
CA CYS A 178 -6.21 16.22 -2.03
C CYS A 178 -5.77 14.84 -1.55
N ILE A 179 -6.64 13.85 -1.73
CA ILE A 179 -6.30 12.43 -1.58
C ILE A 179 -6.36 11.81 -2.97
N VAL A 180 -5.25 11.25 -3.44
CA VAL A 180 -5.05 10.97 -4.87
C VAL A 180 -4.12 9.78 -5.12
N VAL A 181 -4.33 9.09 -6.23
CA VAL A 181 -3.33 8.16 -6.78
C VAL A 181 -2.29 9.00 -7.56
N PRO A 182 -1.00 8.98 -7.19
CA PRO A 182 0.00 9.92 -7.72
C PRO A 182 0.04 10.08 -9.24
N SER A 183 -0.03 9.00 -10.01
CA SER A 183 0.00 9.06 -11.48
C SER A 183 -1.16 9.86 -12.09
N PHE A 184 -2.26 10.06 -11.36
CA PHE A 184 -3.36 10.92 -11.78
C PHE A 184 -3.00 12.42 -11.73
N LEU A 185 -2.05 12.84 -10.89
CA LEU A 185 -1.59 14.23 -10.84
C LEU A 185 -0.95 14.66 -12.17
N ILE A 186 -0.22 13.76 -12.84
CA ILE A 186 0.35 14.03 -14.17
C ILE A 186 -0.76 14.31 -15.18
N LYS A 187 -1.86 13.53 -15.14
CA LYS A 187 -3.03 13.75 -16.00
C LYS A 187 -3.74 15.06 -15.68
N LEU A 188 -3.81 15.41 -14.40
CA LEU A 188 -4.42 16.65 -13.92
C LEU A 188 -3.65 17.86 -14.43
N VAL A 189 -2.31 17.83 -14.36
CA VAL A 189 -1.43 18.87 -14.92
C VAL A 189 -1.53 18.94 -16.44
N GLY A 190 -1.52 17.80 -17.14
CA GLY A 190 -1.67 17.76 -18.60
C GLY A 190 -2.97 18.42 -19.08
N TYR A 191 -4.09 18.07 -18.44
CA TYR A 191 -5.38 18.73 -18.72
C TYR A 191 -5.33 20.24 -18.46
N ALA A 192 -4.70 20.65 -17.36
CA ALA A 192 -4.56 22.07 -17.03
C ALA A 192 -3.80 22.85 -18.11
N GLN A 193 -2.69 22.29 -18.60
CA GLN A 193 -1.89 22.88 -19.67
C GLN A 193 -2.67 23.00 -20.98
N GLU A 194 -3.39 21.94 -21.37
CA GLU A 194 -4.21 21.92 -22.59
C GLU A 194 -5.35 22.96 -22.55
N HIS A 195 -5.87 23.28 -21.36
CA HIS A 195 -7.02 24.17 -21.18
C HIS A 195 -6.64 25.56 -20.61
N GLY A 196 -5.35 25.89 -20.56
CA GLY A 196 -4.87 27.19 -20.09
C GLY A 196 -5.14 27.47 -18.60
N ILE A 197 -5.26 26.43 -17.77
CA ILE A 197 -5.45 26.54 -16.32
C ILE A 197 -4.08 26.67 -15.64
N ASP A 198 -3.88 27.75 -14.88
CA ASP A 198 -2.68 27.95 -14.07
C ASP A 198 -2.73 27.11 -12.78
N TYR A 199 -2.39 25.84 -12.89
CA TYR A 199 -2.43 24.88 -11.79
C TYR A 199 -1.48 25.22 -10.64
N ARG A 200 -0.33 25.85 -10.93
CA ARG A 200 0.67 26.24 -9.92
C ARG A 200 0.15 27.32 -8.98
N ARG A 201 -0.76 28.18 -9.47
CA ARG A 201 -1.47 29.19 -8.67
C ARG A 201 -2.79 28.72 -8.06
N SER A 202 -3.14 27.45 -8.18
CA SER A 202 -4.32 26.89 -7.55
C SER A 202 -4.20 26.87 -6.01
N SER A 203 -5.27 26.47 -5.33
CA SER A 203 -5.31 26.35 -3.86
C SER A 203 -4.60 25.12 -3.30
N LEU A 204 -4.36 24.09 -4.12
CA LEU A 204 -3.77 22.83 -3.65
C LEU A 204 -2.31 23.01 -3.25
N ARG A 205 -1.97 22.58 -2.04
CA ARG A 205 -0.60 22.59 -1.48
C ARG A 205 -0.13 21.22 -1.02
N ARG A 206 -1.06 20.30 -0.80
CA ARG A 206 -0.76 18.97 -0.27
C ARG A 206 -1.48 17.87 -1.05
N ALA A 207 -0.77 16.79 -1.36
CA ALA A 207 -1.36 15.58 -1.90
C ALA A 207 -1.06 14.40 -0.98
N ILE A 208 -2.10 13.81 -0.39
CA ILE A 208 -2.02 12.53 0.32
C ILE A 208 -2.18 11.42 -0.72
N CYS A 209 -1.11 10.65 -0.90
CA CYS A 209 -0.88 9.77 -2.02
C CYS A 209 -1.08 8.31 -1.63
N ILE A 210 -1.97 7.62 -2.34
CA ILE A 210 -2.33 6.22 -2.08
C ILE A 210 -2.05 5.33 -3.30
N GLY A 211 -1.63 4.09 -3.02
CA GLY A 211 -1.66 2.98 -3.97
C GLY A 211 -0.45 2.89 -4.90
N GLU A 212 0.37 3.94 -4.99
CA GLU A 212 1.63 3.95 -5.74
C GLU A 212 2.75 4.53 -4.85
N ALA A 213 3.93 3.93 -4.92
CA ALA A 213 5.11 4.40 -4.19
C ALA A 213 5.65 5.69 -4.83
N LEU A 214 6.18 6.59 -4.00
CA LEU A 214 6.77 7.87 -4.40
C LEU A 214 8.26 8.00 -4.09
N ARG A 215 8.80 7.06 -3.31
CA ARG A 215 10.15 7.12 -2.76
C ARG A 215 10.86 5.78 -2.95
N ASP A 216 12.17 5.85 -3.17
CA ASP A 216 13.07 4.70 -3.13
C ASP A 216 13.45 4.34 -1.68
N THR A 217 14.25 3.28 -1.50
CA THR A 217 14.62 2.75 -0.17
C THR A 217 15.53 3.69 0.63
N ASP A 218 16.19 4.63 -0.04
CA ASP A 218 16.96 5.71 0.58
C ASP A 218 16.11 6.96 0.90
N PHE A 219 14.80 6.88 0.69
CA PHE A 219 13.81 7.94 0.85
C PHE A 219 13.93 9.12 -0.11
N SER A 220 14.80 9.03 -1.12
CA SER A 220 14.76 9.97 -2.24
C SER A 220 13.51 9.73 -3.09
N ASN A 221 13.14 10.73 -3.89
CA ASN A 221 12.06 10.57 -4.86
C ASN A 221 12.39 9.47 -5.85
N ASN A 222 11.48 8.50 -6.02
CA ASN A 222 11.52 7.62 -7.19
C ASN A 222 11.14 8.42 -8.45
N THR A 223 11.14 7.76 -9.61
CA THR A 223 10.80 8.42 -10.89
C THR A 223 9.47 9.17 -10.86
N LEU A 224 8.41 8.54 -10.34
CA LEU A 224 7.09 9.14 -10.31
C LEU A 224 7.06 10.37 -9.39
N GLY A 225 7.64 10.24 -8.18
CA GLY A 225 7.76 11.34 -7.24
C GLY A 225 8.59 12.50 -7.77
N ALA A 226 9.71 12.22 -8.43
CA ALA A 226 10.59 13.23 -9.02
C ALA A 226 9.87 13.98 -10.14
N LYS A 227 9.20 13.26 -11.04
CA LYS A 227 8.44 13.83 -12.14
C LYS A 227 7.31 14.74 -11.66
N ILE A 228 6.54 14.32 -10.65
CA ILE A 228 5.46 15.14 -10.11
C ILE A 228 6.03 16.38 -9.41
N THR A 229 7.11 16.23 -8.65
CA THR A 229 7.77 17.35 -7.96
C THR A 229 8.35 18.37 -8.94
N GLU A 230 8.92 17.93 -10.06
CA GLU A 230 9.40 18.81 -11.14
C GLU A 230 8.23 19.54 -11.83
N LEU A 231 7.15 18.82 -12.14
CA LEU A 231 5.97 19.38 -12.79
C LEU A 231 5.23 20.38 -11.88
N TRP A 232 5.10 20.08 -10.59
CA TRP A 232 4.32 20.88 -9.65
C TRP A 232 5.06 21.07 -8.30
N PRO A 233 6.10 21.93 -8.26
CA PRO A 233 6.94 22.12 -7.08
C PRO A 233 6.21 22.66 -5.85
N GLU A 234 5.09 23.37 -6.05
CA GLU A 234 4.26 23.92 -4.97
C GLU A 234 3.37 22.89 -4.26
N LEU A 235 3.30 21.66 -4.79
CA LEU A 235 2.48 20.58 -4.25
C LEU A 235 3.36 19.58 -3.49
N GLU A 236 3.25 19.56 -2.17
CA GLU A 236 3.97 18.58 -1.34
C GLU A 236 3.28 17.22 -1.37
N LEU A 237 4.06 16.15 -1.60
CA LEU A 237 3.57 14.79 -1.78
C LEU A 237 3.77 13.95 -0.51
N PHE A 238 2.63 13.50 0.01
CA PHE A 238 2.25 12.67 1.16
C PHE A 238 2.10 11.16 0.93
N SER A 239 3.12 10.32 0.87
CA SER A 239 2.98 8.86 0.74
C SER A 239 2.23 8.19 1.90
N THR A 240 1.30 7.30 1.55
CA THR A 240 0.58 6.41 2.49
C THR A 240 0.68 4.96 2.05
N TYR A 241 0.93 4.07 3.02
CA TYR A 241 0.88 2.62 2.85
C TYR A 241 -0.29 2.06 3.67
N ALA A 242 -1.19 1.34 3.00
CA ALA A 242 -2.37 0.77 3.62
C ALA A 242 -2.81 -0.49 2.88
N SER A 243 -3.54 -1.35 3.59
CA SER A 243 -4.23 -2.50 3.00
C SER A 243 -5.59 -2.70 3.67
N THR A 244 -6.49 -3.41 3.00
CA THR A 244 -7.80 -3.78 3.56
C THR A 244 -7.62 -4.66 4.79
N GLU A 245 -6.62 -5.54 4.74
CA GLU A 245 -6.27 -6.49 5.78
C GLU A 245 -5.76 -5.79 7.05
N MET A 246 -4.99 -4.69 6.91
CA MET A 246 -4.49 -3.91 8.04
C MET A 246 -5.56 -3.03 8.71
N GLN A 247 -6.61 -2.65 7.97
CA GLN A 247 -7.63 -1.67 8.42
C GLN A 247 -7.01 -0.40 9.04
N THR A 248 -5.87 0.01 8.51
CA THR A 248 -4.99 1.04 9.08
C THR A 248 -4.08 1.56 7.97
N SER A 249 -3.81 2.85 7.97
CA SER A 249 -2.84 3.53 7.13
C SER A 249 -1.58 3.89 7.92
N VAL A 250 -0.44 3.72 7.25
CA VAL A 250 0.90 4.13 7.66
C VAL A 250 1.27 5.34 6.80
N THR A 251 1.58 6.47 7.43
CA THR A 251 1.64 7.77 6.73
C THR A 251 2.96 8.47 6.95
N GLU A 252 3.58 8.98 5.89
CA GLU A 252 4.80 9.77 6.03
C GLU A 252 4.54 11.14 6.63
N CYS A 253 5.53 11.67 7.36
CA CYS A 253 5.50 13.04 7.88
C CYS A 253 6.29 13.99 6.97
N GLY A 254 6.29 15.28 7.25
CA GLY A 254 7.00 16.31 6.46
C GLY A 254 8.53 16.19 6.40
N HIS A 255 9.14 15.17 7.03
CA HIS A 255 10.55 14.83 6.81
C HIS A 255 10.77 13.74 5.77
N HIS A 256 9.71 13.13 5.25
CA HIS A 256 9.76 12.19 4.11
C HIS A 256 10.68 10.98 4.33
N CYS A 257 10.96 10.61 5.58
CA CYS A 257 11.86 9.51 5.95
C CYS A 257 11.10 8.23 6.32
N GLY A 258 10.13 7.83 5.49
CA GLY A 258 9.27 6.67 5.72
C GLY A 258 7.96 6.97 6.44
N GLY A 259 7.01 6.05 6.31
CA GLY A 259 5.66 6.16 6.89
C GLY A 259 5.62 5.69 8.33
N HIS A 260 5.03 6.48 9.23
CA HIS A 260 4.91 6.17 10.65
C HIS A 260 3.84 5.10 10.91
N VAL A 261 4.22 4.02 11.57
CA VAL A 261 3.30 2.97 12.02
C VAL A 261 2.52 3.49 13.25
N PRO A 262 1.18 3.49 13.23
CA PRO A 262 0.37 3.91 14.38
C PRO A 262 0.42 2.83 15.47
N ALA A 263 1.25 3.06 16.49
CA ALA A 263 1.58 2.05 17.48
C ALA A 263 0.39 1.58 18.32
N ASP A 264 -0.66 2.40 18.45
CA ASP A 264 -1.88 2.03 19.16
C ASP A 264 -2.87 1.19 18.34
N MET A 265 -2.62 1.03 17.04
CA MET A 265 -3.54 0.33 16.12
C MET A 265 -2.94 -0.91 15.47
N LEU A 266 -1.61 -0.96 15.34
CA LEU A 266 -0.93 -1.98 14.56
C LEU A 266 0.40 -2.37 15.21
N LEU A 267 0.60 -3.68 15.39
CA LEU A 267 1.91 -4.26 15.67
C LEU A 267 2.47 -4.80 14.34
N VAL A 268 3.72 -4.48 14.04
CA VAL A 268 4.37 -4.82 12.76
C VAL A 268 5.66 -5.58 13.01
N GLU A 269 5.79 -6.72 12.35
CA GLU A 269 7.02 -7.50 12.22
C GLU A 269 7.50 -7.43 10.77
N LEU A 270 8.81 -7.43 10.53
CA LEU A 270 9.38 -7.67 9.20
C LEU A 270 10.06 -9.02 9.22
N LEU A 271 9.58 -9.97 8.42
CA LEU A 271 10.01 -11.36 8.48
C LEU A 271 10.78 -11.81 7.23
N ASP A 272 11.74 -12.72 7.43
CA ASP A 272 12.42 -13.46 6.37
C ASP A 272 11.55 -14.62 5.81
N GLU A 273 12.13 -15.44 4.93
CA GLU A 273 11.44 -16.60 4.34
C GLU A 273 11.16 -17.72 5.33
N GLN A 274 11.90 -17.76 6.45
CA GLN A 274 11.75 -18.72 7.54
C GLN A 274 10.85 -18.17 8.66
N ASN A 275 10.21 -17.00 8.44
CA ASN A 275 9.38 -16.27 9.39
C ASN A 275 10.12 -15.78 10.65
N ASN A 276 11.43 -15.55 10.55
CA ASN A 276 12.19 -14.89 11.61
C ASN A 276 12.24 -13.37 11.38
N PRO A 277 12.23 -12.55 12.45
CA PRO A 277 12.42 -11.11 12.34
C PRO A 277 13.76 -10.76 11.67
N VAL A 278 13.72 -9.85 10.70
CA VAL A 278 14.94 -9.31 10.08
C VAL A 278 15.46 -8.11 10.87
N PRO A 279 16.79 -7.87 10.90
CA PRO A 279 17.36 -6.67 11.49
C PRO A 279 16.88 -5.38 10.82
N GLU A 280 16.95 -4.27 11.55
CA GLU A 280 16.67 -2.93 10.99
C GLU A 280 17.52 -2.68 9.74
N GLY A 281 16.91 -2.03 8.74
CA GLY A 281 17.58 -1.72 7.48
C GLY A 281 17.61 -2.88 6.47
N GLN A 282 17.18 -4.09 6.84
CA GLN A 282 17.05 -5.22 5.92
C GLN A 282 15.64 -5.33 5.34
N GLU A 283 15.56 -5.88 4.12
CA GLU A 283 14.29 -6.19 3.48
C GLU A 283 13.59 -7.34 4.21
N GLY A 284 12.33 -7.12 4.57
CA GLY A 284 11.48 -8.14 5.17
C GLY A 284 10.05 -8.04 4.67
N GLU A 285 9.34 -9.15 4.73
CA GLU A 285 7.91 -9.17 4.46
C GLU A 285 7.17 -8.54 5.64
N VAL A 286 6.30 -7.57 5.36
CA VAL A 286 5.50 -6.90 6.38
C VAL A 286 4.44 -7.87 6.89
N VAL A 287 4.52 -8.18 8.19
CA VAL A 287 3.60 -9.04 8.92
C VAL A 287 2.93 -8.21 10.00
N ILE A 288 1.60 -8.30 10.08
CA ILE A 288 0.81 -7.38 10.91
C ILE A 288 -0.08 -8.11 11.89
N THR A 289 -0.24 -7.51 13.07
CA THR A 289 -1.27 -7.87 14.04
C THR A 289 -2.11 -6.62 14.32
N THR A 290 -3.41 -6.70 14.02
CA THR A 290 -4.34 -5.57 14.18
C THR A 290 -4.76 -5.45 15.64
N LEU A 291 -4.55 -4.29 16.27
CA LEU A 291 -4.87 -4.09 17.69
C LEU A 291 -6.21 -3.38 17.83
N GLY A 292 -7.25 -4.08 18.31
CA GLY A 292 -8.55 -3.52 18.62
C GLY A 292 -9.58 -3.54 17.49
N VAL A 293 -9.33 -4.26 16.40
CA VAL A 293 -10.34 -4.60 15.38
C VAL A 293 -11.29 -5.63 15.98
N ARG A 294 -12.59 -5.57 15.64
CA ARG A 294 -13.61 -6.46 16.22
C ARG A 294 -14.33 -7.32 15.19
N GLY A 295 -14.58 -6.82 13.99
CA GLY A 295 -15.25 -7.61 12.96
C GLY A 295 -14.44 -8.83 12.54
N MET A 296 -13.20 -8.58 12.10
CA MET A 296 -12.30 -9.59 11.54
C MET A 296 -10.84 -9.22 11.81
N PRO A 297 -10.39 -9.22 13.08
CA PRO A 297 -9.00 -8.96 13.45
C PRO A 297 -8.04 -10.02 12.90
N LEU A 298 -6.80 -9.62 12.66
CA LEU A 298 -5.74 -10.47 12.14
C LEU A 298 -4.54 -10.53 13.08
N LEU A 299 -3.98 -11.73 13.23
CA LEU A 299 -2.80 -12.03 14.04
C LEU A 299 -1.69 -12.59 13.14
N ARG A 300 -0.50 -11.98 13.20
CA ARG A 300 0.67 -12.32 12.39
C ARG A 300 0.34 -12.54 10.91
N PHE A 301 -0.46 -11.66 10.32
CA PHE A 301 -0.89 -11.77 8.94
C PHE A 301 0.20 -11.30 7.96
N LYS A 302 0.57 -12.18 7.02
CA LYS A 302 1.52 -11.88 5.94
C LYS A 302 0.86 -11.08 4.84
N THR A 303 1.24 -9.81 4.72
CA THR A 303 0.70 -8.90 3.70
C THR A 303 1.16 -9.25 2.29
N GLY A 304 2.28 -9.96 2.17
CA GLY A 304 2.99 -10.17 0.92
C GLY A 304 3.80 -8.96 0.46
N ASP A 305 3.74 -7.81 1.14
CA ASP A 305 4.50 -6.61 0.79
C ASP A 305 5.90 -6.65 1.44
N ILE A 306 6.92 -6.24 0.68
CA ILE A 306 8.32 -6.17 1.14
C ILE A 306 8.68 -4.72 1.40
N CYS A 307 9.14 -4.44 2.62
CA CYS A 307 9.59 -3.12 3.05
C CYS A 307 10.89 -3.22 3.84
N ILE A 308 11.48 -2.07 4.15
CA ILE A 308 12.55 -1.90 5.13
C ILE A 308 11.97 -1.11 6.31
N ALA A 309 12.22 -1.56 7.52
CA ALA A 309 11.90 -0.82 8.73
C ALA A 309 13.06 0.09 9.13
N ARG A 310 12.70 1.25 9.68
CA ARG A 310 13.60 2.12 10.43
C ARG A 310 13.00 2.43 11.80
N THR A 311 13.83 2.35 12.82
CA THR A 311 13.44 2.60 14.19
C THR A 311 14.12 3.89 14.70
N GLY A 312 13.90 4.21 15.97
CA GLY A 312 14.43 5.43 16.57
C GLY A 312 13.63 6.70 16.25
N ARG A 313 13.99 7.76 16.98
CA ARG A 313 13.25 9.03 16.96
C ARG A 313 13.37 9.75 15.61
N CYS A 314 12.23 10.10 15.03
CA CYS A 314 12.16 10.93 13.83
C CYS A 314 12.33 12.42 14.20
N ALA A 315 12.80 13.23 13.25
CA ALA A 315 12.90 14.67 13.43
C ALA A 315 11.53 15.35 13.70
N CYS A 316 10.41 14.72 13.30
CA CYS A 316 9.06 15.19 13.65
C CYS A 316 8.68 14.98 15.13
N GLY A 317 9.56 14.35 15.92
CA GLY A 317 9.36 14.07 17.34
C GLY A 317 8.77 12.70 17.65
N ARG A 318 8.17 12.01 16.68
CA ARG A 318 7.63 10.65 16.84
C ARG A 318 8.74 9.62 17.06
N THR A 319 8.46 8.60 17.86
CA THR A 319 9.36 7.48 18.17
C THR A 319 8.88 6.16 17.55
N THR A 320 7.77 6.17 16.81
CA THR A 320 7.24 4.96 16.17
C THR A 320 8.14 4.44 15.05
N MET A 321 8.08 3.13 14.82
CA MET A 321 8.67 2.51 13.63
C MET A 321 8.19 3.22 12.36
N ARG A 322 9.10 3.37 11.40
CA ARG A 322 8.81 3.87 10.07
C ARG A 322 9.06 2.80 9.03
N LEU A 323 8.13 2.64 8.09
CA LEU A 323 8.29 1.75 6.93
C LEU A 323 8.76 2.54 5.71
N SER A 324 9.65 1.95 4.92
CA SER A 324 9.92 2.42 3.55
C SER A 324 8.68 2.31 2.67
N SER A 325 8.74 2.91 1.48
CA SER A 325 7.84 2.51 0.39
C SER A 325 7.91 0.99 0.17
N VAL A 326 6.80 0.41 -0.31
CA VAL A 326 6.76 -1.00 -0.71
C VAL A 326 7.72 -1.21 -1.88
N ILE A 327 8.73 -2.03 -1.67
CA ILE A 327 9.77 -2.37 -2.66
C ILE A 327 9.19 -3.30 -3.72
N GLY A 328 8.36 -4.24 -3.27
CA GLY A 328 7.72 -5.22 -4.12
C GLY A 328 6.84 -6.15 -3.32
N ARG A 329 6.32 -7.18 -3.99
CA ARG A 329 5.55 -8.24 -3.35
C ARG A 329 6.28 -9.57 -3.40
N ARG A 330 6.28 -10.30 -2.27
CA ARG A 330 6.94 -11.61 -2.12
C ARG A 330 6.53 -12.59 -3.21
N GLY A 331 5.22 -12.73 -3.45
CA GLY A 331 4.69 -13.63 -4.49
C GLY A 331 5.05 -13.20 -5.92
N GLN A 332 5.50 -11.96 -6.12
CA GLN A 332 5.93 -11.43 -7.41
C GLN A 332 7.46 -11.29 -7.52
N MET A 333 8.21 -11.84 -6.55
CA MET A 333 9.66 -11.85 -6.61
C MET A 333 10.13 -12.65 -7.83
N ILE A 334 11.06 -12.09 -8.60
CA ILE A 334 11.63 -12.70 -9.80
C ILE A 334 13.12 -12.94 -9.56
N LYS A 335 13.60 -14.16 -9.79
CA LYS A 335 15.03 -14.50 -9.74
C LYS A 335 15.56 -14.62 -11.17
N PHE A 336 16.03 -13.51 -11.73
CA PHE A 336 16.46 -13.45 -13.13
C PHE A 336 17.97 -13.22 -13.22
N LYS A 337 18.70 -14.15 -13.86
CA LYS A 337 20.16 -14.08 -14.08
C LYS A 337 20.97 -13.74 -12.82
N GLY A 338 20.62 -14.35 -11.69
CA GLY A 338 21.31 -14.15 -10.41
C GLY A 338 20.97 -12.83 -9.69
N THR A 339 19.99 -12.06 -10.19
CA THR A 339 19.49 -10.84 -9.56
C THR A 339 18.06 -11.06 -9.06
N THR A 340 17.78 -10.64 -7.84
CA THR A 340 16.41 -10.57 -7.30
C THR A 340 15.77 -9.27 -7.77
N LEU A 341 14.61 -9.37 -8.41
CA LEU A 341 13.88 -8.24 -8.96
C LEU A 341 12.42 -8.30 -8.52
N TYR A 342 11.81 -7.13 -8.40
CA TYR A 342 10.38 -6.99 -8.24
C TYR A 342 9.80 -6.19 -9.40
N PRO A 343 8.52 -6.40 -9.79
CA PRO A 343 7.92 -5.69 -10.90
C PRO A 343 8.05 -4.16 -10.85
N PRO A 344 7.94 -3.48 -9.69
CA PRO A 344 8.14 -2.03 -9.61
C PRO A 344 9.47 -1.54 -10.17
N ALA A 345 10.58 -2.26 -9.96
CA ALA A 345 11.88 -1.89 -10.50
C ALA A 345 11.92 -1.97 -12.03
N LEU A 346 11.17 -2.89 -12.64
CA LEU A 346 11.09 -3.02 -14.10
C LEU A 346 10.18 -1.94 -14.70
N TYR A 347 9.10 -1.58 -13.99
CA TYR A 347 8.21 -0.48 -14.36
C TYR A 347 8.97 0.85 -14.40
N ASP A 348 9.74 1.12 -13.35
CA ASP A 348 10.55 2.34 -13.22
C ASP A 348 11.50 2.52 -14.41
N VAL A 349 12.16 1.45 -14.84
CA VAL A 349 13.02 1.49 -16.04
C VAL A 349 12.22 1.80 -17.30
N LEU A 350 11.11 1.09 -17.53
CA LEU A 350 10.30 1.25 -18.75
C LEU A 350 9.64 2.63 -18.86
N GLU A 351 9.17 3.17 -17.74
CA GLU A 351 8.50 4.49 -17.69
C GLU A 351 9.46 5.65 -17.99
N ASN A 352 10.77 5.41 -17.91
CA ASN A 352 11.82 6.38 -18.19
C ASN A 352 12.41 6.32 -19.60
N ILE A 353 11.99 5.38 -20.46
CA ILE A 353 12.56 5.22 -21.80
C ILE A 353 11.69 5.96 -22.83
N PRO A 354 12.19 7.04 -23.48
CA PRO A 354 11.45 7.75 -24.51
C PRO A 354 11.09 6.84 -25.69
N GLY A 355 9.80 6.72 -25.97
CA GLY A 355 9.27 5.84 -27.01
C GLY A 355 8.51 4.63 -26.48
N VAL A 356 8.66 4.27 -25.19
CA VAL A 356 7.79 3.29 -24.54
C VAL A 356 6.44 3.96 -24.22
N ASN A 357 5.37 3.58 -24.92
CA ASN A 357 4.04 4.16 -24.69
C ASN A 357 3.25 3.41 -23.60
N ASN A 358 3.27 2.08 -23.64
CA ASN A 358 2.70 1.20 -22.62
C ASN A 358 3.39 -0.18 -22.67
N TYR A 359 3.17 -1.02 -21.66
CA TYR A 359 3.87 -2.30 -21.58
C TYR A 359 3.16 -3.34 -20.70
N ILE A 360 3.46 -4.61 -20.93
CA ILE A 360 3.16 -5.73 -20.02
C ILE A 360 4.44 -6.52 -19.80
N ILE A 361 4.72 -6.84 -18.55
CA ILE A 361 5.83 -7.70 -18.16
C ILE A 361 5.28 -9.10 -17.94
N GLU A 362 5.79 -10.07 -18.70
CA GLU A 362 5.46 -11.48 -18.54
C GLU A 362 6.66 -12.19 -17.90
N VAL A 363 6.38 -13.00 -16.88
CA VAL A 363 7.38 -13.85 -16.24
C VAL A 363 6.95 -15.31 -16.32
N PHE A 364 7.84 -16.19 -16.73
CA PHE A 364 7.58 -17.63 -16.85
C PHE A 364 8.82 -18.43 -16.46
N THR A 365 8.63 -19.71 -16.17
CA THR A 365 9.73 -20.61 -15.85
C THR A 365 10.33 -21.15 -17.15
N GLY A 366 11.61 -20.84 -17.41
CA GLY A 366 12.33 -21.36 -18.57
C GLY A 366 12.62 -22.86 -18.46
N SER A 367 13.07 -23.47 -19.54
CA SER A 367 13.39 -24.92 -19.62
C SER A 367 14.43 -25.39 -18.59
N LEU A 368 15.26 -24.48 -18.10
CA LEU A 368 16.28 -24.73 -17.08
C LEU A 368 15.79 -24.47 -15.65
N GLY A 369 14.49 -24.26 -15.44
CA GLY A 369 13.92 -23.96 -14.11
C GLY A 369 14.24 -22.57 -13.56
N THR A 370 14.75 -21.68 -14.41
CA THR A 370 15.04 -20.28 -14.06
C THR A 370 13.95 -19.36 -14.56
N ASP A 371 13.62 -18.32 -13.81
CA ASP A 371 12.67 -17.31 -14.28
C ASP A 371 13.21 -16.65 -15.55
N GLN A 372 12.33 -16.42 -16.51
CA GLN A 372 12.56 -15.62 -17.72
C GLN A 372 11.60 -14.44 -17.73
N ILE A 373 12.05 -13.31 -18.28
CA ILE A 373 11.27 -12.07 -18.35
C ILE A 373 11.14 -11.66 -19.81
N VAL A 374 9.90 -11.46 -20.26
CA VAL A 374 9.57 -10.84 -21.56
C VAL A 374 8.87 -9.51 -21.32
N LEU A 375 9.42 -8.46 -21.91
CA LEU A 375 8.85 -7.11 -21.91
C LEU A 375 8.06 -6.94 -23.20
N ARG A 376 6.73 -7.02 -23.12
CA ARG A 376 5.85 -6.66 -24.24
C ARG A 376 5.64 -5.16 -24.24
N ILE A 377 6.23 -4.46 -25.22
CA ILE A 377 6.28 -3.01 -25.28
C ILE A 377 5.40 -2.50 -26.43
N GLY A 378 4.41 -1.69 -26.09
CA GLY A 378 3.70 -0.88 -27.07
C GLY A 378 4.49 0.38 -27.37
N SER A 379 4.93 0.51 -28.61
CA SER A 379 5.73 1.63 -29.10
C SER A 379 5.49 1.88 -30.59
N THR A 380 5.66 3.13 -31.01
CA THR A 380 5.75 3.51 -32.43
C THR A 380 7.15 3.27 -33.02
N ARG A 381 8.20 3.27 -32.18
CA ARG A 381 9.57 2.87 -32.52
C ARG A 381 9.76 1.37 -32.25
N ARG A 382 10.13 0.58 -33.27
CA ARG A 382 10.24 -0.90 -33.16
C ARG A 382 11.49 -1.46 -33.84
N ASP A 383 12.48 -0.60 -34.07
CA ASP A 383 13.76 -0.99 -34.68
C ASP A 383 14.73 -1.62 -33.66
N GLU A 384 15.72 -2.34 -34.17
CA GLU A 384 16.75 -3.01 -33.35
C GLU A 384 17.57 -2.03 -32.51
N ALA A 385 17.73 -0.77 -32.96
CA ALA A 385 18.46 0.23 -32.21
C ALA A 385 17.69 0.65 -30.95
N PHE A 386 16.36 0.79 -31.05
CA PHE A 386 15.51 1.04 -29.89
C PHE A 386 15.45 -0.17 -28.95
N GLU A 387 15.40 -1.39 -29.48
CA GLU A 387 15.49 -2.60 -28.65
C GLU A 387 16.80 -2.63 -27.83
N LYS A 388 17.92 -2.29 -28.47
CA LYS A 388 19.23 -2.18 -27.83
C LYS A 388 19.24 -1.08 -26.76
N GLU A 389 18.67 0.09 -27.05
CA GLU A 389 18.51 1.21 -26.11
C GLU A 389 17.79 0.77 -24.82
N ILE A 390 16.67 0.04 -24.97
CA ILE A 390 15.92 -0.52 -23.84
C ILE A 390 16.80 -1.49 -23.05
N LYS A 391 17.42 -2.47 -23.73
CA LYS A 391 18.27 -3.48 -23.07
C LYS A 391 19.46 -2.87 -22.34
N ASP A 392 20.09 -1.84 -22.89
CA ASP A 392 21.22 -1.15 -22.27
C ASP A 392 20.79 -0.34 -21.04
N THR A 393 19.62 0.30 -21.08
CA THR A 393 19.02 0.98 -19.92
C THR A 393 18.74 0.00 -18.79
N PHE A 394 18.17 -1.16 -19.11
CA PHE A 394 17.93 -2.24 -18.14
C PHE A 394 19.23 -2.75 -17.50
N ARG A 395 20.30 -2.96 -18.29
CA ARG A 395 21.62 -3.34 -17.76
C ARG A 395 22.18 -2.29 -16.80
N SER A 396 22.00 -1.01 -17.13
CA SER A 396 22.48 0.09 -16.29
C SER A 396 21.72 0.19 -14.96
N LYS A 397 20.39 0.06 -14.98
CA LYS A 397 19.53 0.31 -13.81
C LYS A 397 19.33 -0.92 -12.92
N VAL A 398 19.12 -2.09 -13.52
CA VAL A 398 18.79 -3.34 -12.80
C VAL A 398 19.78 -4.48 -13.05
N ARG A 399 20.91 -4.21 -13.70
CA ARG A 399 22.04 -5.14 -13.95
C ARG A 399 21.74 -6.32 -14.87
N VAL A 400 20.52 -6.42 -15.41
CA VAL A 400 20.06 -7.50 -16.28
C VAL A 400 19.41 -6.92 -17.53
N ALA A 401 19.32 -7.71 -18.60
CA ALA A 401 18.53 -7.38 -19.80
C ALA A 401 17.49 -8.49 -20.06
N PRO A 402 16.20 -8.18 -19.89
CA PRO A 402 15.08 -9.03 -20.33
C PRO A 402 15.00 -9.15 -21.85
N GLU A 403 14.17 -10.10 -22.32
CA GLU A 403 13.74 -10.15 -23.72
C GLU A 403 12.73 -9.04 -24.00
N VAL A 404 12.77 -8.46 -25.20
CA VAL A 404 11.90 -7.35 -25.61
C VAL A 404 11.10 -7.80 -26.81
N VAL A 405 9.78 -7.62 -26.75
CA VAL A 405 8.86 -7.91 -27.85
C VAL A 405 8.01 -6.66 -28.09
N PHE A 406 8.06 -6.11 -29.30
CA PHE A 406 7.24 -4.96 -29.66
C PHE A 406 5.84 -5.38 -30.12
N GLU A 407 4.83 -4.69 -29.63
CA GLU A 407 3.43 -4.91 -29.93
C GLU A 407 2.74 -3.59 -30.31
N PRO A 408 1.56 -3.62 -30.95
CA PRO A 408 0.73 -2.43 -31.11
C PRO A 408 0.33 -1.80 -29.76
N VAL A 409 0.36 -0.46 -29.67
CA VAL A 409 0.02 0.29 -28.44
C VAL A 409 -1.41 -0.03 -28.00
N GLU A 410 -2.33 -0.14 -28.96
CA GLU A 410 -3.74 -0.45 -28.73
C GLU A 410 -3.93 -1.87 -28.21
N TYR A 411 -3.10 -2.81 -28.67
CA TYR A 411 -3.14 -4.21 -28.23
C TYR A 411 -2.75 -4.33 -26.75
N ILE A 412 -1.67 -3.67 -26.36
CA ILE A 412 -1.21 -3.63 -24.97
C ILE A 412 -2.24 -2.92 -24.08
N ALA A 413 -2.77 -1.77 -24.51
CA ALA A 413 -3.78 -1.02 -23.75
C ALA A 413 -5.02 -1.89 -23.44
N LYS A 414 -5.49 -2.68 -24.42
CA LYS A 414 -6.61 -3.60 -24.24
C LYS A 414 -6.30 -4.71 -23.23
N LYS A 415 -5.09 -5.27 -23.25
CA LYS A 415 -4.67 -6.29 -22.28
C LYS A 415 -4.49 -5.72 -20.86
N GLN A 416 -4.01 -4.48 -20.75
CA GLN A 416 -3.82 -3.81 -19.47
C GLN A 416 -5.14 -3.50 -18.74
N MET A 417 -6.26 -3.37 -19.46
CA MET A 417 -7.59 -3.07 -18.89
C MET A 417 -8.66 -4.11 -19.28
N PRO A 418 -8.67 -5.31 -18.67
CA PRO A 418 -9.78 -6.25 -18.84
C PRO A 418 -11.08 -5.69 -18.25
N GLN A 419 -12.23 -6.06 -18.85
CA GLN A 419 -13.56 -5.50 -18.54
C GLN A 419 -13.96 -5.50 -17.04
N MET A 420 -13.44 -6.44 -16.24
CA MET A 420 -13.77 -6.61 -14.82
C MET A 420 -12.68 -6.11 -13.86
N SER A 421 -11.53 -5.66 -14.37
CA SER A 421 -10.41 -5.23 -13.52
C SER A 421 -10.56 -3.77 -13.08
N ARG A 422 -10.28 -3.50 -11.80
CA ARG A 422 -10.21 -2.13 -11.24
C ARG A 422 -8.82 -1.50 -11.35
N LYS A 423 -7.80 -2.31 -11.62
CA LYS A 423 -6.38 -1.90 -11.69
C LYS A 423 -5.82 -2.26 -13.06
N GLN A 424 -4.91 -1.42 -13.55
CA GLN A 424 -4.16 -1.69 -14.77
C GLN A 424 -3.24 -2.89 -14.53
N ILE A 425 -3.30 -3.90 -15.40
CA ILE A 425 -2.42 -5.07 -15.33
C ILE A 425 -1.13 -4.75 -16.08
N LYS A 426 -0.05 -4.51 -15.34
CA LYS A 426 1.29 -4.27 -15.90
C LYS A 426 2.21 -5.49 -15.81
N PHE A 427 1.83 -6.51 -15.03
CA PHE A 427 2.62 -7.71 -14.78
C PHE A 427 1.72 -8.95 -14.81
N VAL A 428 2.21 -9.99 -15.47
CA VAL A 428 1.57 -11.28 -15.61
C VAL A 428 2.57 -12.36 -15.21
N ASP A 429 2.24 -13.10 -14.16
CA ASP A 429 3.02 -14.23 -13.69
C ASP A 429 2.47 -15.52 -14.29
N LEU A 430 3.25 -16.14 -15.18
CA LEU A 430 2.93 -17.38 -15.88
C LEU A 430 3.69 -18.58 -15.31
N ARG A 431 4.46 -18.41 -14.24
CA ARG A 431 5.30 -19.49 -13.65
C ARG A 431 4.49 -20.66 -13.11
N GLU A 432 3.25 -20.43 -12.69
CA GLU A 432 2.34 -21.51 -12.25
C GLU A 432 1.64 -22.23 -13.40
N GLN A 433 1.53 -21.62 -14.59
CA GLN A 433 0.91 -22.22 -15.77
C GLN A 433 1.87 -23.12 -16.55
N THR A 434 3.17 -23.09 -16.22
CA THR A 434 4.23 -23.88 -16.86
C THR A 434 4.65 -25.11 -16.05
N LYS A 435 3.98 -25.39 -14.92
CA LYS A 435 4.25 -26.56 -14.07
C LYS A 435 3.46 -27.79 -14.48
#